data_AF-A0A199VQS3-F1
#
_entry.id   AF-A0A199VQS3-F1
#
_cell.length_a   1.000
_cell.length_b   1.000
_cell.length_c   1.000
_cell.angle_alpha   90.00
_cell.angle_beta   90.00
_cell.angle_gamma   90.00
#
_symmetry.space_group_name_H-M   'P 1'
#
loop_
_entity.id
_entity.type
_entity.pdbx_description
1 polymer ?
#
loop_
_entity_poly.entity_id
_entity_poly.type
_entity_poly.pdbx_seq_one_letter_code
_entity_poly.pdbx_strand_id
1 'polypeptide(L)'
;MASSTLNRWLRPEVYPLFAAVGVAVGICGFQLARNLCINPEVRVSKEGRAAGVLDNFAEGEKYAQHGLRKLVRNRTPEIMPSINKFFTDPK
;
A
#
# COMPACT_ATOMS: atom_id res chain seq x y z
N MET A 1 13.22 18.87 26.54
CA MET A 1 13.93 17.71 27.10
C MET A 1 12.96 16.53 27.06
N ALA A 2 13.26 15.49 26.29
CA ALA A 2 12.42 14.29 26.27
C ALA A 2 12.39 13.67 27.68
N SER A 3 11.23 13.15 28.09
CA SER A 3 11.06 12.52 29.41
C SER A 3 12.10 11.41 29.62
N SER A 4 12.56 11.19 30.85
CA SER A 4 13.57 10.17 31.19
C SER A 4 13.17 8.77 30.73
N THR A 5 11.87 8.49 30.65
CA THR A 5 11.29 7.27 30.08
C THR A 5 11.44 7.20 28.56
N LEU A 6 11.26 8.28 27.81
CA LEU A 6 11.40 8.29 26.35
C LEU A 6 12.83 7.96 25.91
N ASN A 7 13.83 8.57 26.57
CA ASN A 7 15.24 8.29 26.28
C ASN A 7 15.65 6.84 26.61
N ARG A 8 14.94 6.18 27.53
CA ARG A 8 15.20 4.78 27.88
C ARG A 8 14.78 3.83 26.74
N TRP A 9 13.70 4.15 26.04
CA TRP A 9 13.08 3.30 25.01
C TRP A 9 13.48 3.67 23.57
N LEU A 10 13.79 4.94 23.30
CA LEU A 10 14.24 5.41 21.99
C LEU A 10 15.76 5.34 21.88
N ARG A 11 16.28 4.12 21.75
CA ARG A 11 17.69 3.89 21.47
C ARG A 11 17.91 3.54 19.99
N PRO A 12 19.05 3.90 19.39
CA PRO A 12 19.32 3.64 17.97
C PRO A 12 19.16 2.17 17.58
N GLU A 13 19.45 1.25 18.49
CA GLU A 13 19.36 -0.19 18.26
C GLU A 13 17.92 -0.67 18.05
N VAL A 14 16.93 0.10 18.52
CA VAL A 14 15.49 -0.25 18.43
C VAL A 14 14.84 0.33 17.18
N TYR A 15 15.46 1.31 16.51
CA TYR A 15 14.94 1.89 15.26
C TYR A 15 14.65 0.87 14.16
N PRO A 16 15.50 -0.12 13.86
CA PRO A 16 15.17 -1.14 12.86
C PRO A 16 13.95 -1.98 13.27
N LEU A 17 13.77 -2.27 14.56
CA LEU A 17 12.60 -2.97 15.10
C LEU A 17 11.32 -2.14 14.92
N PHE A 18 11.38 -0.84 15.27
CA PHE A 18 10.25 0.08 15.05
C PHE A 18 9.92 0.26 13.57
N ALA A 19 10.93 0.29 12.69
CA ALA A 19 10.73 0.36 11.26
C ALA A 19 9.98 -0.89 10.75
N ALA A 20 10.43 -2.10 11.11
CA ALA A 20 9.78 -3.33 10.67
C ALA A 20 8.34 -3.46 11.19
N VAL A 21 8.12 -3.23 12.49
CA VAL A 21 6.78 -3.30 13.10
C VAL A 21 5.87 -2.20 12.57
N GLY A 22 6.38 -0.98 12.44
CA GLY A 22 5.64 0.16 11.90
C GLY A 22 5.21 -0.07 10.46
N VAL A 23 6.08 -0.64 9.62
CA VAL A 23 5.75 -1.03 8.24
C VAL A 23 4.66 -2.11 8.24
N ALA A 24 4.80 -3.16 9.04
CA ALA A 24 3.81 -4.24 9.09
C ALA A 24 2.42 -3.73 9.51
N VAL A 25 2.34 -2.97 10.61
CA VAL A 25 1.09 -2.36 11.09
C VAL A 25 0.53 -1.37 10.06
N GLY A 26 1.41 -0.58 9.44
CA GLY A 26 1.04 0.37 8.39
C GLY A 26 0.42 -0.31 7.16
N ILE A 27 0.99 -1.43 6.71
CA ILE A 27 0.45 -2.20 5.58
C ILE A 27 -0.93 -2.78 5.93
N CYS A 28 -1.09 -3.34 7.13
CA CYS A 28 -2.39 -3.84 7.59
C CYS A 28 -3.44 -2.73 7.65
N GLY A 29 -3.09 -1.57 8.22
CA GLY A 29 -3.98 -0.41 8.29
C GLY A 29 -4.34 0.14 6.93
N PHE A 30 -3.37 0.25 6.01
CA PHE A 30 -3.59 0.65 4.63
C PHE A 30 -4.56 -0.29 3.92
N GLN A 31 -4.40 -1.61 4.09
CA GLN A 31 -5.27 -2.60 3.47
C GLN A 31 -6.71 -2.51 4.00
N LEU A 32 -6.89 -2.29 5.30
CA LEU A 32 -8.22 -2.08 5.90
C LEU A 32 -8.87 -0.81 5.38
N ALA A 33 -8.14 0.31 5.36
CA ALA A 33 -8.64 1.58 4.84
C ALA A 33 -9.04 1.46 3.36
N ARG A 34 -8.22 0.79 2.55
CA ARG A 34 -8.55 0.53 1.14
C ARG A 34 -9.81 -0.32 1.00
N ASN A 35 -9.95 -1.37 1.80
CA ASN A 35 -11.13 -2.23 1.78
C ASN A 35 -12.40 -1.52 2.26
N LEU A 36 -12.27 -0.55 3.16
CA LEU A 36 -13.41 0.24 3.64
C LEU A 36 -13.85 1.29 2.63
N CYS A 37 -12.89 1.95 1.95
CA CYS A 37 -13.18 3.14 1.14
C CYS A 37 -13.34 2.88 -0.37
N ILE A 38 -12.81 1.78 -0.91
CA ILE A 38 -12.72 1.57 -2.37
C ILE A 38 -13.21 0.17 -2.77
N ASN A 39 -13.62 -0.67 -1.82
CA ASN A 39 -14.19 -1.97 -2.15
C ASN A 39 -15.64 -1.77 -2.59
N PRO A 40 -16.00 -2.07 -3.84
CA PRO A 40 -17.35 -1.80 -4.36
C PRO A 40 -18.46 -2.54 -3.61
N GLU A 41 -18.11 -3.62 -2.91
CA GLU A 41 -19.06 -4.42 -2.12
C GLU A 41 -19.36 -3.83 -0.73
N VAL A 42 -18.47 -2.97 -0.21
CA VAL A 42 -18.55 -2.47 1.17
C VAL A 42 -19.35 -1.17 1.21
N ARG A 43 -20.53 -1.23 1.82
CA ARG A 43 -21.49 -0.12 1.90
C ARG A 43 -21.52 0.50 3.29
N VAL A 44 -20.73 1.55 3.49
CA VAL A 44 -20.64 2.28 4.77
C VAL A 44 -21.77 3.29 4.93
N SER A 45 -22.16 4.00 3.86
CA SER A 45 -23.23 4.99 3.89
C SER A 45 -24.62 4.33 3.90
N LYS A 46 -25.59 5.00 4.53
CA LYS A 46 -26.99 4.54 4.56
C LYS A 46 -27.61 4.56 3.16
N GLU A 47 -27.29 5.58 2.37
CA GLU A 47 -27.75 5.76 0.99
C GLU A 47 -27.30 4.59 0.09
N GLY A 48 -26.02 4.20 0.15
CA GLY A 48 -25.48 3.09 -0.63
C GLY A 48 -26.06 1.72 -0.24
N ARG A 49 -26.57 1.59 1.00
CA ARG A 49 -27.28 0.39 1.48
C ARG A 49 -28.74 0.35 1.04
N ALA A 50 -29.36 1.51 0.83
CA ALA A 50 -30.73 1.62 0.32
C ALA A 50 -30.81 1.45 -1.21
N ALA A 51 -29.70 1.64 -1.93
CA ALA A 51 -29.61 1.40 -3.36
C ALA A 51 -29.73 -0.10 -3.68
N GLY A 52 -30.88 -0.50 -4.27
CA GLY A 52 -31.18 -1.90 -4.61
C GLY A 52 -30.42 -2.46 -5.82
N VAL A 53 -29.90 -1.59 -6.71
CA VAL A 53 -29.02 -1.94 -7.83
C VAL A 53 -27.76 -1.08 -7.73
N LEU A 54 -26.60 -1.70 -7.89
CA LEU A 54 -25.31 -1.06 -7.65
C LEU A 54 -24.59 -0.79 -8.97
N ASP A 55 -24.70 0.45 -9.49
CA ASP A 55 -24.00 0.91 -10.69
C ASP A 55 -22.53 1.33 -10.40
N ASN A 56 -21.74 0.43 -9.80
CA ASN A 56 -20.39 0.74 -9.32
C ASN A 56 -19.24 0.39 -10.28
N PHE A 57 -19.50 0.38 -11.59
CA PHE A 57 -18.50 -0.01 -12.59
C PHE A 57 -17.21 0.83 -12.50
N ALA A 58 -17.32 2.15 -12.32
CA ALA A 58 -16.18 3.04 -12.22
C ALA A 58 -15.37 2.84 -10.92
N GLU A 59 -16.03 2.51 -9.80
CA GLU A 59 -15.35 2.20 -8.54
C GLU A 59 -14.66 0.83 -8.62
N GLY A 60 -15.32 -0.17 -9.18
CA GLY A 60 -14.76 -1.50 -9.43
C GLY A 60 -13.52 -1.46 -10.34
N GLU A 61 -13.56 -0.65 -11.40
CA GLU A 61 -12.40 -0.44 -12.27
C GLU A 61 -11.22 0.19 -11.50
N LYS A 62 -11.48 1.21 -10.68
CA LYS A 62 -10.46 1.85 -9.84
C LYS A 62 -9.88 0.89 -8.81
N TYR A 63 -10.70 0.02 -8.23
CA TYR A 63 -10.27 -0.99 -7.27
C TYR A 63 -9.37 -2.05 -7.91
N ALA A 64 -9.74 -2.54 -9.10
CA ALA A 64 -8.99 -3.57 -9.84
C ALA A 64 -7.71 -3.03 -10.50
N GLN A 65 -7.79 -1.85 -11.11
CA GLN A 65 -6.73 -1.17 -11.84
C GLN A 65 -6.15 0.01 -11.05
N HIS A 66 -5.64 -0.28 -9.85
CA HIS A 66 -4.97 0.75 -9.03
C HIS A 66 -3.68 1.27 -9.71
N GLY A 67 -3.24 2.48 -9.33
CA GLY A 67 -2.14 3.18 -9.99
C GLY A 67 -0.83 2.38 -10.13
N LEU A 68 -0.44 1.62 -9.12
CA LEU A 68 0.76 0.76 -9.18
C LEU A 68 0.65 -0.31 -10.29
N ARG A 69 -0.52 -0.95 -10.42
CA ARG A 69 -0.78 -1.96 -11.48
C ARG A 69 -0.76 -1.30 -12.85
N LYS A 70 -1.32 -0.11 -13.00
CA LYS A 70 -1.25 0.66 -14.27
C LYS A 70 0.20 1.04 -14.61
N LEU A 71 0.99 1.45 -13.62
CA LEU A 71 2.39 1.84 -13.79
C LEU A 71 3.28 0.64 -14.18
N VAL A 72 3.10 -0.51 -13.52
CA VAL A 72 3.94 -1.70 -13.72
C VAL A 72 3.52 -2.52 -14.95
N ARG A 73 2.30 -2.35 -15.46
CA ARG A 73 1.76 -3.14 -16.60
C ARG A 73 2.67 -3.16 -17.84
N ASN A 74 3.36 -2.05 -18.13
CA ASN A 74 4.23 -1.90 -19.30
C ASN A 74 5.73 -1.98 -18.96
N ARG A 75 6.07 -2.40 -17.75
CA ARG A 75 7.47 -2.55 -17.31
C ARG A 75 7.86 -4.02 -17.40
N THR A 76 9.10 -4.29 -17.83
CA THR A 76 9.66 -5.64 -17.73
C THR A 76 9.82 -6.00 -16.25
N PRO A 77 9.49 -7.24 -15.85
CA PRO A 77 9.62 -7.69 -14.48
C PRO A 77 11.11 -7.90 -14.13
N GLU A 78 11.79 -6.81 -13.79
CA GLU A 78 13.21 -6.79 -13.44
C GLU A 78 13.44 -5.99 -12.16
N ILE A 79 14.22 -6.56 -11.22
CA ILE A 79 14.47 -5.94 -9.92
C ILE A 79 15.45 -4.76 -10.05
N MET A 80 16.48 -4.89 -10.91
CA MET A 80 17.51 -3.86 -11.10
C MET A 80 17.87 -3.72 -12.59
N PRO A 81 17.04 -3.03 -13.40
CA PRO A 81 17.23 -2.97 -14.85
C PRO A 81 18.57 -2.33 -15.26
N SER A 82 19.12 -1.40 -14.48
CA SER A 82 20.43 -0.81 -14.74
C SER A 82 21.58 -1.81 -14.52
N ILE A 83 21.51 -2.62 -13.47
CA ILE A 83 22.51 -3.65 -13.17
C ILE A 83 22.41 -4.79 -14.17
N ASN A 84 21.20 -5.22 -14.50
CA ASN A 84 20.96 -6.23 -15.52
C ASN A 84 21.61 -5.82 -16.85
N LYS A 85 21.27 -4.63 -17.36
CA LYS A 85 21.84 -4.09 -18.61
C LYS A 85 23.35 -3.99 -18.57
N PHE A 86 23.92 -3.54 -17.45
CA PHE A 86 25.38 -3.46 -17.28
C PHE A 86 26.08 -4.80 -17.49
N PHE A 87 25.47 -5.92 -17.08
CA PHE A 87 26.06 -7.26 -17.23
C PHE A 87 25.62 -7.99 -18.51
N THR A 88 24.50 -7.62 -19.13
CA THR A 88 23.94 -8.35 -20.28
C THR A 88 24.13 -7.67 -21.62
N ASP A 89 24.34 -6.34 -21.69
CA ASP A 89 24.52 -5.65 -22.97
C ASP A 89 25.90 -6.00 -23.58
N PRO A 90 25.95 -6.68 -24.74
CA PRO A 90 27.20 -6.87 -25.46
C PRO A 90 27.69 -5.52 -26.00
N LYS A 91 28.99 -5.25 -25.85
CA LYS A 91 29.64 -4.06 -26.41
C LYS A 91 29.55 -3.99 -27.92
#